data_AF-A0A1F8BPW8-F1
#
_entry.id   AF-A0A1F8BPW8-F1
#
_cell.length_a   1.000
_cell.length_b   1.000
_cell.length_c   1.000
_cell.angle_alpha   90.00
_cell.angle_beta   90.00
_cell.angle_gamma   90.00
#
_symmetry.space_group_name_H-M   'P 1'
#
loop_
_entity.id
_entity.type
_entity.pdbx_description
1 polymer ?
#
loop_
_entity_poly.entity_id
_entity_poly.type
_entity_poly.pdbx_seq_one_letter_code
_entity_poly.pdbx_strand_id
1 'polypeptide(L)'
;MGGAEKSFEKKTKYLLLVLIINFFLLLLAIYVSLLRDILIDDELFLLPFVLFCFLGFLLVYWVRTGKVEGELKKNLNLTGYSAGLIFVSVVLHNLTSGIGMVLLNKDFEEPLFFLLATIVLPLLFVVGSLKSIQEFRRLH
;
A
#
# COMPACT_ATOMS: atom_id res chain seq x y z
N MET A 1 -18.92 21.02 -12.77
CA MET A 1 -18.76 20.13 -11.62
C MET A 1 -19.52 20.70 -10.43
N GLY A 2 -20.45 19.91 -9.88
CA GLY A 2 -21.20 20.31 -8.68
C GLY A 2 -20.32 20.36 -7.43
N GLY A 3 -20.78 21.02 -6.36
CA GLY A 3 -20.01 21.16 -5.11
C GLY A 3 -19.62 19.81 -4.47
N ALA A 4 -20.47 18.79 -4.61
CA ALA A 4 -20.19 17.43 -4.13
C ALA A 4 -19.03 16.74 -4.86
N GLU A 5 -18.90 16.96 -6.18
CA GLU A 5 -17.83 16.37 -6.99
C GLU A 5 -16.47 16.97 -6.65
N LYS A 6 -16.40 18.30 -6.48
CA LYS A 6 -15.17 18.98 -6.03
C LYS A 6 -14.73 18.52 -4.64
N SER A 7 -15.68 18.28 -3.73
CA SER A 7 -15.39 17.76 -2.39
C SER A 7 -14.84 16.33 -2.43
N PHE A 8 -15.45 15.46 -3.24
CA PHE A 8 -14.99 14.08 -3.43
C PHE A 8 -13.57 14.02 -4.00
N GLU A 9 -13.29 14.83 -5.02
CA GLU A 9 -12.00 14.89 -5.67
C GLU A 9 -10.90 15.35 -4.70
N LYS A 10 -11.16 16.41 -3.92
CA LYS A 10 -10.23 16.91 -2.90
C LYS A 10 -9.90 15.85 -1.86
N LYS A 11 -10.91 15.11 -1.37
CA LYS A 11 -10.72 14.01 -0.41
C LYS A 11 -9.88 12.88 -1.01
N THR A 12 -10.14 12.50 -2.27
CA THR A 12 -9.37 11.45 -2.96
C THR A 12 -7.90 11.87 -3.15
N LYS A 13 -7.65 13.11 -3.57
CA LYS A 13 -6.30 13.67 -3.68
C LYS A 13 -5.56 13.67 -2.34
N TYR A 14 -6.25 14.05 -1.27
CA TYR A 14 -5.69 14.04 0.08
C TYR A 14 -5.35 12.62 0.54
N LEU A 15 -6.27 11.67 0.37
CA LEU A 15 -6.05 10.27 0.73
C LEU A 15 -4.87 9.66 -0.04
N LEU A 16 -4.79 9.92 -1.34
CA LEU A 16 -3.66 9.51 -2.18
C LEU A 16 -2.34 10.09 -1.66
N LEU A 17 -2.30 11.38 -1.32
CA LEU A 17 -1.10 12.04 -0.81
C LEU A 17 -0.65 11.45 0.54
N VAL A 18 -1.58 11.24 1.47
CA VAL A 18 -1.30 10.62 2.77
C VAL A 18 -0.74 9.21 2.58
N LEU A 19 -1.31 8.43 1.66
CA LEU A 19 -0.85 7.08 1.35
C LEU A 19 0.58 7.08 0.78
N ILE A 20 0.90 8.01 -0.13
CA ILE A 20 2.26 8.17 -0.70
C ILE A 20 3.27 8.57 0.39
N ILE A 21 2.94 9.55 1.24
CA ILE A 21 3.82 9.98 2.33
C ILE A 21 4.08 8.80 3.27
N ASN A 22 3.03 8.08 3.65
CA ASN A 22 3.15 6.93 4.53
C ASN A 22 4.00 5.80 3.91
N PHE A 23 3.87 5.55 2.60
CA PHE A 23 4.74 4.61 1.88
C PHE A 23 6.22 4.99 1.98
N PHE A 24 6.57 6.25 1.74
CA PHE A 24 7.96 6.69 1.84
C PHE A 24 8.48 6.66 3.29
N LEU A 25 7.63 6.98 4.27
CA LEU A 25 7.99 6.84 5.69
C LEU A 25 8.27 5.38 6.05
N LEU A 26 7.48 4.44 5.53
CA LEU A 26 7.73 3.00 5.70
C LEU A 26 9.07 2.58 5.09
N LEU A 27 9.35 2.99 3.85
CA LEU A 27 10.65 2.69 3.23
C LEU A 27 11.81 3.27 4.05
N LEU A 28 11.69 4.51 4.51
CA LEU A 28 12.72 5.13 5.35
C LEU A 28 12.89 4.35 6.67
N ALA A 29 11.80 3.95 7.32
CA ALA A 29 11.85 3.16 8.55
C ALA A 29 12.52 1.79 8.36
N ILE A 30 12.34 1.15 7.21
CA ILE A 30 12.95 -0.15 6.90
C ILE A 30 14.45 -0.01 6.59
N TYR A 31 14.83 0.98 5.76
CA TYR A 31 16.18 1.06 5.18
C TYR A 31 17.14 1.98 5.93
N VAL A 32 16.65 2.89 6.76
CA VAL A 32 17.50 3.79 7.57
C VAL A 32 17.65 3.17 8.96
N SER A 33 18.85 2.67 9.28
CA SER A 33 19.11 1.99 10.57
C SER A 33 18.67 2.80 11.78
N LEU A 34 18.90 4.12 11.78
CA LEU A 34 18.49 5.01 12.87
C LEU A 34 16.96 5.04 13.08
N LEU A 35 16.18 5.05 12.00
CA LEU A 35 14.72 5.00 12.09
C LEU A 35 14.24 3.59 12.40
N ARG A 36 14.97 2.59 11.93
CA ARG A 36 14.74 1.19 12.24
C ARG A 36 14.86 0.95 13.73
N ASP A 37 15.93 1.39 14.38
CA ASP A 37 16.14 1.16 15.81
C ASP A 37 15.11 1.92 16.68
N ILE A 38 14.60 3.07 16.21
CA ILE A 38 13.55 3.85 16.91
C ILE A 38 12.16 3.24 16.73
N LEU A 39 11.86 2.66 15.56
CA LEU A 39 10.49 2.23 15.18
C LEU A 39 10.28 0.71 15.20
N ILE A 40 11.35 -0.09 15.14
CA ILE A 40 11.29 -1.56 14.96
C ILE A 40 11.53 -2.33 16.27
N ASP A 41 12.19 -1.73 17.27
CA ASP A 41 12.40 -2.36 18.59
C ASP A 41 11.17 -2.34 19.51
N ASP A 42 10.06 -1.74 19.06
CA ASP A 42 8.81 -1.61 19.82
C ASP A 42 7.70 -2.50 19.24
N GLU A 43 6.76 -2.96 20.08
CA GLU A 43 5.60 -3.79 19.67
C GLU A 43 4.72 -3.07 18.61
N LEU A 44 4.89 -1.76 18.48
CA LEU A 44 4.22 -0.88 17.53
C LEU A 44 4.82 -0.93 16.10
N PHE A 45 5.87 -1.71 15.85
CA PHE A 45 6.52 -1.81 14.54
C PHE A 45 5.55 -2.10 13.38
N LEU A 46 4.53 -2.93 13.62
CA LEU A 46 3.56 -3.30 12.59
C LEU A 46 2.50 -2.22 12.35
N LEU A 47 2.32 -1.27 13.27
CA LEU A 47 1.25 -0.28 13.20
C LEU A 47 1.33 0.57 11.92
N PRO A 48 2.50 1.12 11.51
CA PRO A 48 2.64 1.81 10.24
C PRO A 48 2.22 0.96 9.02
N PHE A 49 2.55 -0.33 9.00
CA PHE A 49 2.16 -1.23 7.90
C PHE A 49 0.65 -1.50 7.88
N VAL A 50 0.05 -1.69 9.06
CA VAL A 50 -1.40 -1.89 9.19
C VAL A 50 -2.14 -0.63 8.74
N LEU A 51 -1.69 0.55 9.14
CA LEU A 51 -2.25 1.82 8.71
C LEU A 51 -2.13 2.01 7.19
N PHE A 52 -0.97 1.72 6.62
CA PHE A 52 -0.76 1.79 5.17
C PHE A 52 -1.72 0.88 4.39
N CYS A 53 -1.83 -0.37 4.84
CA CYS A 53 -2.73 -1.36 4.27
C CYS A 53 -4.19 -0.90 4.36
N PHE A 54 -4.61 -0.41 5.54
CA PHE A 54 -5.96 0.10 5.77
C PHE A 54 -6.28 1.28 4.86
N LEU A 55 -5.38 2.26 4.75
CA LEU A 55 -5.53 3.40 3.86
C LEU A 55 -5.60 2.97 2.38
N GLY A 56 -4.86 1.94 1.99
CA GLY A 56 -4.91 1.34 0.66
C GLY A 56 -6.29 0.77 0.33
N PHE A 57 -6.85 -0.06 1.23
CA PHE A 57 -8.20 -0.59 1.05
C PHE A 57 -9.28 0.48 1.16
N LEU A 58 -9.11 1.48 2.02
CA LEU A 58 -10.00 2.62 2.11
C LEU A 58 -10.04 3.40 0.78
N LEU A 59 -8.89 3.58 0.11
CA LEU A 59 -8.82 4.19 -1.21
C LEU A 59 -9.60 3.39 -2.24
N VAL A 60 -9.41 2.05 -2.29
CA VAL A 60 -10.17 1.17 -3.19
C VAL A 60 -11.67 1.28 -2.94
N TYR A 61 -12.09 1.22 -1.67
CA TYR A 61 -13.49 1.35 -1.29
C TYR A 61 -14.06 2.69 -1.75
N TRP A 62 -13.36 3.79 -1.46
CA TRP A 62 -13.77 5.15 -1.82
C TRP A 62 -13.91 5.34 -3.33
N VAL A 63 -12.98 4.78 -4.11
CA VAL A 63 -12.99 4.82 -5.58
C VAL A 63 -14.11 3.98 -6.17
N ARG A 64 -14.45 2.85 -5.54
CA ARG A 64 -15.56 1.99 -5.97
C ARG A 64 -16.93 2.64 -5.73
N THR A 65 -17.10 3.31 -4.58
CA THR A 65 -18.37 3.97 -4.23
C THR A 65 -18.51 5.38 -4.80
N GLY A 66 -17.40 5.95 -5.28
CA GLY A 66 -17.36 7.29 -5.87
C GLY A 66 -17.69 7.33 -7.36
N LYS A 67 -17.77 8.55 -7.90
CA LYS A 67 -17.99 8.81 -9.33
C LYS A 67 -16.68 8.83 -10.15
N VAL A 68 -15.63 8.15 -9.68
CA VAL A 68 -14.37 8.06 -10.44
C VAL A 68 -14.52 7.00 -11.51
N GLU A 69 -14.20 7.37 -12.75
CA GLU A 69 -14.28 6.48 -13.91
C GLU A 69 -13.01 6.54 -14.77
N GLY A 70 -12.95 5.68 -15.78
CA GLY A 70 -11.85 5.62 -16.74
C GLY A 70 -10.49 5.27 -16.14
N GLU A 71 -9.43 5.81 -16.75
CA GLU A 71 -8.04 5.53 -16.37
C GLU A 71 -7.71 5.99 -14.94
N LEU A 72 -8.31 7.09 -14.46
CA LEU A 72 -8.12 7.54 -13.07
C LEU A 72 -8.60 6.47 -12.08
N LYS A 73 -9.77 5.85 -12.32
CA LYS A 73 -10.29 4.77 -11.47
C LYS A 73 -9.33 3.58 -11.43
N LYS A 74 -8.82 3.19 -12.60
CA LYS A 74 -7.89 2.06 -12.75
C LYS A 74 -6.58 2.31 -12.01
N ASN A 75 -6.01 3.49 -12.14
CA ASN A 75 -4.74 3.85 -11.49
C ASN A 75 -4.88 3.98 -9.96
N LEU A 76 -5.99 4.55 -9.46
CA LEU A 76 -6.24 4.63 -8.02
C LEU A 76 -6.49 3.24 -7.41
N ASN A 77 -7.21 2.36 -8.12
CA ASN A 77 -7.38 0.96 -7.70
C ASN A 77 -6.03 0.23 -7.68
N LEU A 78 -5.20 0.39 -8.70
CA LEU A 78 -3.85 -0.19 -8.72
C LEU A 78 -3.03 0.26 -7.51
N THR A 79 -3.07 1.55 -7.19
CA THR A 79 -2.41 2.12 -6.01
C THR A 79 -2.93 1.49 -4.72
N GLY A 80 -4.24 1.49 -4.52
CA GLY A 80 -4.87 1.00 -3.29
C GLY A 80 -4.71 -0.50 -3.08
N TYR A 81 -4.88 -1.32 -4.13
CA TYR A 81 -4.62 -2.77 -4.03
C TYR A 81 -3.14 -3.06 -3.76
N SER A 82 -2.23 -2.34 -4.41
CA SER A 82 -0.80 -2.55 -4.17
C SER A 82 -0.45 -2.27 -2.71
N ALA A 83 -0.97 -1.18 -2.13
CA ALA A 83 -0.79 -0.87 -0.72
C ALA A 83 -1.41 -1.92 0.21
N GLY A 84 -2.67 -2.31 -0.03
CA GLY A 84 -3.36 -3.30 0.80
C GLY A 84 -2.72 -4.69 0.73
N LEU A 85 -2.28 -5.11 -0.47
CA LEU A 85 -1.70 -6.43 -0.68
C LEU A 85 -0.28 -6.56 -0.12
N ILE A 86 0.48 -5.47 0.09
CA ILE A 86 1.83 -5.57 0.70
C ILE A 86 1.76 -6.24 2.06
N PHE A 87 0.88 -5.76 2.95
CA PHE A 87 0.72 -6.35 4.28
C PHE A 87 0.17 -7.78 4.19
N VAL A 88 -0.80 -8.03 3.31
CA VAL A 88 -1.32 -9.39 3.08
C VAL A 88 -0.22 -10.34 2.64
N SER A 89 0.66 -9.93 1.72
CA SER A 89 1.80 -10.72 1.28
C SER A 89 2.82 -10.95 2.40
N VAL A 90 3.10 -9.96 3.26
CA VAL A 90 3.97 -10.16 4.44
C VAL A 90 3.36 -11.19 5.40
N VAL A 91 2.07 -11.11 5.70
CA VAL A 91 1.38 -12.08 6.56
C VAL A 91 1.43 -13.48 5.93
N LEU A 92 1.12 -13.59 4.64
CA LEU A 92 1.15 -14.87 3.93
C LEU A 92 2.55 -15.47 3.91
N HIS A 93 3.60 -14.69 3.63
CA HIS A 93 4.99 -15.14 3.66
C HIS A 93 5.35 -15.77 5.02
N ASN A 94 5.02 -15.10 6.12
CA ASN A 94 5.33 -15.60 7.47
C ASN A 94 4.49 -16.83 7.83
N LEU A 95 3.20 -16.82 7.48
CA LEU A 95 2.31 -17.95 7.74
C LEU A 95 2.75 -19.21 6.99
N THR A 96 3.05 -19.10 5.69
CA THR A 96 3.50 -20.25 4.89
C THR A 96 4.87 -20.75 5.32
N SER A 97 5.78 -19.85 5.70
CA SER A 97 7.12 -20.22 6.20
C SER A 97 7.00 -20.95 7.54
N GLY A 98 6.20 -20.44 8.48
CA GLY A 98 5.95 -21.08 9.77
C GLY A 98 5.25 -22.44 9.65
N ILE A 99 4.25 -22.56 8.76
CA ILE A 99 3.61 -23.85 8.47
C ILE A 99 4.63 -24.84 7.89
N GLY A 100 5.49 -24.40 6.96
CA GLY A 100 6.54 -25.22 6.38
C GLY A 100 7.52 -25.72 7.44
N MET A 101 7.96 -24.85 8.35
CA MET A 101 8.83 -25.23 9.47
C MET A 101 8.19 -26.32 10.35
N VAL A 102 6.93 -26.15 10.72
CA VAL A 102 6.24 -27.11 11.61
C VAL A 102 5.93 -28.43 10.93
N LEU A 103 5.47 -28.41 9.67
CA LEU A 103 5.00 -29.62 8.98
C LEU A 103 6.14 -30.40 8.30
N LEU A 104 7.16 -29.71 7.80
CA LEU A 104 8.25 -30.32 7.03
C LEU A 104 9.53 -30.47 7.86
N ASN A 105 9.57 -29.96 9.10
CA ASN A 105 10.76 -29.95 9.97
C ASN A 105 12.01 -29.41 9.25
N LYS A 106 11.81 -28.42 8.37
CA LYS A 106 12.84 -27.82 7.56
C LYS A 106 12.60 -26.32 7.50
N ASP A 107 13.69 -25.55 7.52
CA ASP A 107 13.64 -24.13 7.18
C ASP A 107 13.07 -23.98 5.77
N PHE A 108 11.83 -23.53 5.70
CA PHE A 108 11.11 -23.28 4.48
C PHE A 108 10.85 -21.78 4.38
N GLU A 109 11.54 -21.14 3.44
CA GLU A 109 11.30 -19.75 3.10
C GLU A 109 10.43 -19.70 1.85
N GLU A 110 9.23 -19.13 1.94
CA GLU A 110 8.34 -18.99 0.79
C GLU A 110 8.71 -17.71 -0.01
N PRO A 111 9.39 -17.82 -1.17
CA PRO A 111 9.99 -16.67 -1.83
C PRO A 111 8.96 -15.80 -2.57
N LEU A 112 7.81 -16.37 -2.96
CA LEU A 112 6.86 -15.67 -3.82
C LEU A 112 6.22 -14.47 -3.10
N PHE A 113 5.71 -14.69 -1.89
CA PHE A 113 5.06 -13.63 -1.12
C PHE A 113 6.06 -12.56 -0.67
N PHE A 114 7.29 -12.96 -0.38
CA PHE A 114 8.36 -12.02 -0.09
C PHE A 114 8.68 -11.13 -1.30
N LEU A 115 8.85 -11.72 -2.49
CA LEU A 115 9.09 -11.00 -3.74
C LEU A 115 7.94 -10.03 -4.07
N LEU A 116 6.70 -10.47 -3.86
CA LEU A 116 5.51 -9.63 -4.05
C LEU A 116 5.53 -8.42 -3.12
N ALA A 117 5.74 -8.65 -1.81
CA ALA A 117 5.72 -7.59 -0.80
C ALA A 117 6.86 -6.57 -0.96
N THR A 118 8.04 -7.02 -1.38
CA THR A 118 9.26 -6.20 -1.38
C THR A 118 9.57 -5.53 -2.71
N ILE A 119 9.16 -6.12 -3.84
CA ILE A 119 9.50 -5.62 -5.17
C ILE A 119 8.25 -5.32 -5.99
N VAL A 120 7.43 -6.34 -6.24
CA VAL A 120 6.36 -6.22 -7.26
C VAL A 120 5.29 -5.21 -6.84
N LEU A 121 4.74 -5.34 -5.63
CA LEU A 121 3.66 -4.47 -5.15
C LEU A 121 4.16 -3.03 -4.88
N PRO A 122 5.35 -2.80 -4.29
CA PRO A 122 5.91 -1.45 -4.20
C PRO A 122 6.09 -0.76 -5.56
N LEU A 123 6.56 -1.47 -6.60
CA LEU A 123 6.67 -0.91 -7.94
C LEU A 123 5.30 -0.57 -8.54
N LEU A 124 4.31 -1.46 -8.40
CA LEU A 124 2.95 -1.21 -8.85
C LEU A 124 2.30 -0.03 -8.11
N PHE A 125 2.58 0.13 -6.81
CA PHE A 125 2.15 1.27 -6.02
C PHE A 125 2.71 2.58 -6.57
N VAL A 126 4.01 2.64 -6.86
CA VAL A 126 4.64 3.82 -7.46
C VAL A 126 4.07 4.14 -8.84
N VAL A 127 3.93 3.13 -9.71
CA VAL A 127 3.35 3.33 -11.05
C VAL A 127 1.90 3.81 -10.97
N GLY A 128 1.09 3.20 -10.12
CA GLY A 128 -0.32 3.57 -9.92
C GLY A 128 -0.47 5.00 -9.38
N SER A 129 0.34 5.37 -8.39
CA SER A 129 0.28 6.69 -7.75
C SER A 129 0.73 7.79 -8.72
N LEU A 130 1.84 7.60 -9.45
CA LEU A 130 2.31 8.56 -10.45
C LEU A 130 1.29 8.78 -11.57
N LYS A 131 0.71 7.70 -12.11
CA LYS A 131 -0.34 7.82 -13.13
C LYS A 131 -1.59 8.51 -12.60
N SER A 132 -2.00 8.22 -11.36
CA SER A 132 -3.13 8.90 -10.72
C SER A 132 -2.90 10.41 -10.61
N ILE A 133 -1.69 10.84 -10.23
CA ILE A 133 -1.30 12.25 -10.18
C ILE A 133 -1.36 12.90 -11.57
N GLN A 134 -0.87 12.21 -12.60
CA GLN A 134 -0.93 12.71 -13.98
C GLN A 134 -2.38 12.87 -14.45
N GLU A 135 -3.25 11.91 -14.20
CA GLU A 135 -4.67 11.99 -14.56
C GLU A 135 -5.39 13.13 -13.82
N PHE A 136 -5.09 13.32 -12.52
CA PHE A 136 -5.63 14.47 -11.78
C PHE A 136 -5.19 15.83 -12.34
N ARG A 137 -3.98 15.91 -12.92
CA ARG A 137 -3.49 17.12 -13.59
C ARG A 137 -4.14 17.35 -14.96
N ARG A 138 -4.48 16.28 -15.69
CA ARG A 138 -5.15 16.37 -17.01
C ARG A 138 -6.60 16.83 -16.92
N LEU A 139 -7.26 16.57 -15.79
CA LEU A 139 -8.66 16.95 -15.55
C LEU A 139 -8.83 18.42 -15.13
N HIS A 140 -7.75 19.21 -15.06
CA HIS A 140 -7.72 20.62 -14.68
C HIS A 140 -7.00 21.44 -15.75
#